data_AF-K2DL37-F1
#
_entry.id   AF-K2DL37-F1
#
_cell.length_a   1.000
_cell.length_b   1.000
_cell.length_c   1.000
_cell.angle_alpha   90.00
_cell.angle_beta   90.00
_cell.angle_gamma   90.00
#
_symmetry.space_group_name_H-M   'P 1'
#
loop_
_entity.id
_entity.type
_entity.pdbx_description
1 polymer ?
#
loop_
_entity_poly.entity_id
_entity_poly.type
_entity_poly.pdbx_seq_one_letter_code
_entity_poly.pdbx_strand_id
1 'polypeptide(L)'
;LRETMLVRGDVDAITGFTFTSLLNLEARGAKASDVVVLPYADFGVKLYGNVIIASPKLIKENPAAIKAFLSAFTKGAKEVIANPAAAIKHVKARDGIVNVPLETRRLQLAIDTVVNSADARAEGFGQAKPGRLSLMASQVSDAFNTKTRVNADDVWNGSFLPTTAELNILPKK
;
A
#
# COMPACT_ATOMS: atom_id res chain seq x y z
N LEU A 1 -4.01 -11.84 15.82
CA LEU A 1 -5.26 -12.35 16.43
C LEU A 1 -6.04 -13.18 15.41
N ARG A 2 -6.41 -12.58 14.26
CA ARG A 2 -7.09 -13.27 13.15
C ARG A 2 -6.36 -14.51 12.63
N GLU A 3 -5.04 -14.44 12.44
CA GLU A 3 -4.24 -15.56 11.94
C GLU A 3 -4.23 -16.75 12.92
N THR A 4 -4.32 -16.48 14.23
CA THR A 4 -4.44 -17.54 15.24
C THR A 4 -5.79 -18.25 15.13
N MET A 5 -6.87 -17.49 14.92
CA MET A 5 -8.22 -18.05 14.73
C MET A 5 -8.29 -18.91 13.47
N LEU A 6 -7.67 -18.45 12.37
CA LEU A 6 -7.61 -19.23 11.13
C LEU A 6 -6.86 -20.55 11.30
N VAL A 7 -5.68 -20.53 11.93
CA VAL A 7 -4.88 -21.76 12.18
C VAL A 7 -5.61 -22.76 13.08
N ARG A 8 -6.43 -22.27 14.02
CA ARG A 8 -7.25 -23.11 14.90
C ARG A 8 -8.51 -23.64 14.23
N GLY A 9 -8.92 -23.09 13.09
CA GLY A 9 -10.20 -23.38 12.45
C GLY A 9 -11.39 -22.69 13.12
N ASP A 10 -11.16 -21.65 13.93
CA ASP A 10 -12.25 -20.86 14.55
C ASP A 10 -12.98 -19.99 13.50
N VAL A 11 -12.35 -19.75 12.35
CA VAL A 11 -12.90 -19.03 11.19
C VAL A 11 -12.40 -19.69 9.90
N ASP A 12 -13.21 -19.65 8.85
CA ASP A 12 -12.85 -20.23 7.55
C ASP A 12 -11.92 -19.33 6.71
N ALA A 13 -11.95 -18.01 6.97
CA ALA A 13 -11.16 -17.03 6.23
C ALA A 13 -10.87 -15.77 7.06
N ILE A 14 -9.81 -15.07 6.67
CA ILE A 14 -9.43 -13.76 7.22
C ILE A 14 -9.15 -12.78 6.09
N THR A 15 -9.29 -11.49 6.39
CA THR A 15 -8.94 -10.40 5.48
C THR A 15 -7.73 -9.63 6.02
N GLY A 16 -6.84 -9.18 5.13
CA GLY A 16 -5.64 -8.45 5.53
C GLY A 16 -4.65 -8.26 4.39
N PHE A 17 -3.56 -7.56 4.68
CA PHE A 17 -2.44 -7.46 3.76
C PHE A 17 -1.73 -8.81 3.66
N THR A 18 -1.62 -9.37 2.45
CA THR A 18 -1.01 -10.68 2.20
C THR A 18 0.38 -10.79 2.83
N PHE A 19 1.21 -9.76 2.68
CA PHE A 19 2.57 -9.73 3.22
C PHE A 19 2.65 -9.70 4.75
N THR A 20 1.57 -9.35 5.44
CA THR A 20 1.46 -9.43 6.91
C THR A 20 0.90 -10.78 7.34
N SER A 21 -0.24 -11.17 6.76
CA SER A 21 -0.95 -12.37 7.19
C SER A 21 -0.20 -13.65 6.82
N LEU A 22 0.41 -13.74 5.64
CA LEU A 22 1.18 -14.93 5.25
C LEU A 22 2.34 -15.19 6.21
N LEU A 23 3.13 -14.16 6.53
CA LEU A 23 4.25 -14.29 7.46
C LEU A 23 3.81 -14.63 8.89
N ASN A 24 2.68 -14.08 9.33
CA ASN A 24 2.12 -14.40 10.64
C ASN A 24 1.57 -15.83 10.73
N LEU A 25 1.03 -16.36 9.61
CA LEU A 25 0.61 -17.76 9.50
C LEU A 25 1.81 -18.71 9.49
N GLU A 26 2.87 -18.38 8.74
CA GLU A 26 4.13 -19.15 8.76
C GLU A 26 4.75 -19.19 10.16
N ALA A 27 4.75 -18.05 10.86
CA ALA A 27 5.21 -17.97 12.26
C ALA A 27 4.36 -18.82 13.23
N ARG A 28 3.22 -19.35 12.78
CA ARG A 28 2.32 -20.25 13.53
C ARG A 28 2.36 -21.69 13.02
N GLY A 29 3.29 -22.00 12.12
CA GLY A 29 3.51 -23.35 11.59
C GLY A 29 2.72 -23.69 10.33
N ALA A 30 1.93 -22.75 9.78
CA ALA A 30 1.31 -22.97 8.48
C ALA A 30 2.38 -22.96 7.37
N LYS A 31 2.29 -23.88 6.40
CA LYS A 31 3.13 -23.80 5.21
C LYS A 31 2.50 -22.83 4.23
N ALA A 32 3.29 -22.01 3.55
CA ALA A 32 2.78 -21.10 2.53
C ALA A 32 2.00 -21.83 1.42
N SER A 33 2.36 -23.08 1.09
CA SER A 33 1.65 -23.93 0.14
C SER A 33 0.22 -24.28 0.55
N ASP A 34 -0.07 -24.20 1.84
CA ASP A 34 -1.37 -24.58 2.41
C ASP A 34 -2.29 -23.35 2.53
N VAL A 35 -1.76 -22.15 2.26
CA VAL A 35 -2.49 -20.88 2.34
C VAL A 35 -3.00 -20.49 0.96
N VAL A 36 -4.32 -20.55 0.78
CA VAL A 36 -4.99 -19.98 -0.40
C VAL A 36 -5.12 -18.47 -0.21
N VAL A 37 -4.49 -17.70 -1.09
CA VAL A 37 -4.64 -16.24 -1.14
C VAL A 37 -5.62 -15.89 -2.25
N LEU A 38 -6.62 -15.06 -1.92
CA LEU A 38 -7.61 -14.55 -2.85
C LEU A 38 -7.43 -13.03 -3.01
N PRO A 39 -6.61 -12.55 -3.95
CA PRO A 39 -6.40 -11.12 -4.14
C PRO A 39 -7.70 -10.46 -4.58
N TYR A 40 -8.15 -9.45 -3.84
CA TYR A 40 -9.37 -8.70 -4.17
C TYR A 40 -9.44 -8.19 -5.61
N ALA A 41 -8.29 -7.78 -6.16
CA ALA A 41 -8.20 -7.32 -7.54
C ALA A 41 -8.58 -8.41 -8.56
N ASP A 42 -8.41 -9.69 -8.26
CA ASP A 42 -8.77 -10.81 -9.14
C ASP A 42 -10.27 -11.11 -9.09
N PHE A 43 -10.97 -10.59 -8.07
CA PHE A 43 -12.41 -10.74 -7.85
C PHE A 43 -13.17 -9.41 -8.03
N GLY A 44 -12.65 -8.53 -8.89
CA GLY A 44 -13.34 -7.31 -9.31
C GLY A 44 -13.21 -6.11 -8.36
N VAL A 45 -12.55 -6.24 -7.22
CA VAL A 45 -12.37 -5.16 -6.25
C VAL A 45 -11.08 -4.39 -6.58
N LYS A 46 -11.22 -3.28 -7.32
CA LYS A 46 -10.11 -2.52 -7.92
C LYS A 46 -9.83 -1.24 -7.13
N LEU A 47 -9.42 -1.38 -5.87
CA LEU A 47 -9.20 -0.26 -4.96
C LEU A 47 -7.74 0.21 -4.98
N TYR A 48 -7.53 1.51 -4.78
CA TYR A 48 -6.22 2.02 -4.39
C TYR A 48 -5.92 1.62 -2.94
N GLY A 49 -4.65 1.30 -2.67
CA GLY A 49 -4.18 0.92 -1.35
C GLY A 49 -3.91 2.12 -0.44
N ASN A 50 -2.69 2.20 0.11
CA ASN A 50 -2.31 3.29 1.01
C ASN A 50 -2.21 4.63 0.25
N VAL A 51 -2.69 5.70 0.90
CA VAL A 51 -2.69 7.07 0.36
C VAL A 51 -2.13 8.07 1.36
N ILE A 52 -1.60 9.18 0.85
CA ILE A 52 -1.21 10.35 1.65
C ILE A 52 -2.37 11.36 1.61
N ILE A 53 -2.83 11.79 2.78
CA ILE A 53 -3.93 12.74 2.91
C ILE A 53 -3.40 14.03 3.52
N ALA A 54 -3.77 15.17 2.92
CA ALA A 54 -3.48 16.50 3.44
C ALA A 54 -4.77 17.23 3.78
N SER A 55 -4.77 18.03 4.85
CA SER A 55 -5.95 18.80 5.23
C SER A 55 -6.20 19.97 4.26
N PRO A 56 -7.47 20.40 4.06
CA PRO A 56 -7.77 21.57 3.24
C PRO A 56 -7.03 22.84 3.69
N LYS A 57 -6.85 23.00 5.00
CA LYS A 57 -6.07 24.10 5.58
C LYS A 57 -4.62 24.07 5.10
N LEU A 58 -3.95 22.91 5.17
CA LEU A 58 -2.56 22.79 4.73
C LEU A 58 -2.42 23.00 3.22
N ILE A 59 -3.37 22.49 2.44
CA ILE A 59 -3.41 22.69 0.98
C ILE A 59 -3.50 24.17 0.62
N LYS A 60 -4.34 24.93 1.34
CA LYS A 60 -4.53 26.36 1.10
C LYS A 60 -3.35 27.20 1.60
N GLU A 61 -2.90 26.96 2.83
CA GLU A 61 -1.96 27.83 3.53
C GLU A 61 -0.49 27.49 3.25
N ASN A 62 -0.17 26.23 2.97
CA ASN A 62 1.20 25.81 2.74
C ASN A 62 1.34 24.70 1.66
N PRO A 63 0.93 25.00 0.41
CA PRO A 63 1.05 24.05 -0.70
C PRO A 63 2.51 23.68 -1.00
N ALA A 64 3.47 24.56 -0.70
CA ALA A 64 4.89 24.31 -0.89
C ALA A 64 5.41 23.18 0.01
N ALA A 65 4.97 23.12 1.29
CA ALA A 65 5.31 22.04 2.19
C ALA A 65 4.80 20.68 1.69
N ILE A 66 3.61 20.64 1.08
CA ILE A 66 3.06 19.40 0.50
C ILE A 66 3.95 18.91 -0.64
N LYS A 67 4.31 19.79 -1.58
CA LYS A 67 5.20 19.43 -2.70
C LYS A 67 6.57 18.95 -2.19
N ALA A 68 7.14 19.65 -1.22
CA ALA A 68 8.41 19.28 -0.60
C ALA A 68 8.33 17.91 0.08
N PHE A 69 7.26 17.66 0.85
CA PHE A 69 7.03 16.38 1.50
C PHE A 69 6.90 15.24 0.48
N LEU A 70 6.09 15.42 -0.57
CA LEU A 70 5.88 14.39 -1.59
C LEU A 70 7.18 14.10 -2.38
N SER A 71 8.00 15.11 -2.67
CA SER A 71 9.32 14.91 -3.28
C SER A 71 10.26 14.14 -2.34
N ALA A 72 10.33 14.51 -1.06
CA ALA A 72 11.15 13.81 -0.07
C ALA A 72 10.69 12.36 0.14
N PHE A 73 9.38 12.13 0.25
CA PHE A 73 8.79 10.81 0.36
C PHE A 73 9.11 9.95 -0.85
N THR A 74 9.00 10.51 -2.07
CA THR A 74 9.32 9.79 -3.31
C THR A 74 10.79 9.36 -3.35
N LYS A 75 11.71 10.23 -2.92
CA LYS A 75 13.13 9.89 -2.79
C LYS A 75 13.36 8.77 -1.77
N GLY A 76 12.76 8.88 -0.59
CA GLY A 76 12.83 7.84 0.43
C GLY A 76 12.27 6.50 -0.05
N ALA A 77 11.11 6.52 -0.72
CA ALA A 77 10.50 5.32 -1.29
C ALA A 77 11.43 4.66 -2.33
N LYS A 78 12.10 5.45 -3.18
CA LYS A 78 13.08 4.94 -4.14
C LYS A 78 14.23 4.20 -3.44
N GLU A 79 14.78 4.80 -2.38
CA GLU A 79 15.86 4.20 -1.60
C GLU A 79 15.42 2.91 -0.90
N VAL A 80 14.21 2.93 -0.31
CA VAL A 80 13.61 1.75 0.33
C VAL A 80 13.41 0.61 -0.66
N ILE A 81 12.91 0.90 -1.86
CA ILE A 81 12.69 -0.10 -2.91
C ILE A 81 14.01 -0.67 -3.41
N ALA A 82 15.04 0.17 -3.55
CA ALA A 82 16.36 -0.25 -4.01
C ALA A 82 17.14 -1.05 -2.96
N ASN A 83 16.95 -0.76 -1.67
CA ASN A 83 17.64 -1.46 -0.58
C ASN A 83 16.73 -1.64 0.65
N PRO A 84 15.81 -2.62 0.63
CA PRO A 84 14.89 -2.88 1.74
C PRO A 84 15.60 -3.19 3.05
N ALA A 85 16.74 -3.90 3.00
CA ALA A 85 17.50 -4.27 4.19
C ALA A 85 18.09 -3.04 4.91
N ALA A 86 18.53 -2.01 4.16
CA ALA A 86 18.95 -0.75 4.76
C ALA A 86 17.78 -0.03 5.44
N ALA A 87 16.60 -0.05 4.83
CA ALA A 87 15.40 0.59 5.39
C ALA A 87 14.99 0.00 6.76
N ILE A 88 15.13 -1.32 6.94
CA ILE A 88 14.79 -1.99 8.21
C ILE A 88 15.66 -1.51 9.38
N LYS A 89 16.86 -0.96 9.14
CA LYS A 89 17.66 -0.36 10.21
C LYS A 89 16.93 0.80 10.89
N HIS A 90 16.19 1.60 10.13
CA HIS A 90 15.36 2.69 10.69
C HIS A 90 14.18 2.15 11.50
N VAL A 91 13.58 1.04 11.05
CA VAL A 91 12.52 0.34 11.81
C VAL A 91 13.08 -0.18 13.14
N LYS A 92 14.23 -0.85 13.13
CA LYS A 92 14.90 -1.37 14.33
C LYS A 92 15.29 -0.28 15.32
N ALA A 93 15.75 0.87 14.83
CA ALA A 93 16.07 2.02 15.67
C ALA A 93 14.84 2.58 16.39
N ARG A 94 13.66 2.50 15.77
CA ARG A 94 12.39 2.93 16.35
C ARG A 94 11.76 1.87 17.27
N ASP A 95 11.87 0.60 16.89
CA ASP A 95 11.36 -0.54 17.63
C ASP A 95 12.48 -1.57 17.85
N GLY A 96 13.06 -1.52 19.05
CA GLY A 96 14.21 -2.33 19.44
C GLY A 96 13.92 -3.84 19.54
N ILE A 97 12.66 -4.29 19.50
CA ILE A 97 12.30 -5.71 19.63
C ILE A 97 11.98 -6.39 18.29
N VAL A 98 12.02 -5.66 17.17
CA VAL A 98 11.72 -6.26 15.86
C VAL A 98 12.72 -7.36 15.48
N ASN A 99 12.19 -8.38 14.82
CA ASN A 99 12.96 -9.42 14.14
C ASN A 99 13.38 -8.91 12.75
N VAL A 100 14.63 -8.45 12.65
CA VAL A 100 15.16 -7.81 11.43
C VAL A 100 15.05 -8.70 10.18
N PRO A 101 15.43 -9.99 10.20
CA PRO A 101 15.20 -10.88 9.06
C PRO A 101 13.73 -10.96 8.62
N LEU A 102 12.81 -11.10 9.58
CA LEU A 102 11.37 -11.20 9.30
C LEU A 102 10.82 -9.92 8.68
N GLU A 103 11.18 -8.75 9.25
CA GLU A 103 10.74 -7.46 8.72
C GLU A 103 11.32 -7.17 7.33
N THR A 104 12.56 -7.61 7.07
CA THR A 104 13.17 -7.48 5.74
C THR A 104 12.39 -8.30 4.72
N ARG A 105 12.05 -9.55 5.05
CA ARG A 105 11.21 -10.40 4.19
C ARG A 105 9.82 -9.81 3.98
N ARG A 106 9.21 -9.24 5.04
CA ARG A 106 7.90 -8.57 4.96
C ARG A 106 7.93 -7.40 3.98
N LEU A 107 8.92 -6.53 4.12
CA LEU A 107 9.07 -5.36 3.26
C LEU A 107 9.33 -5.77 1.81
N GLN A 108 10.21 -6.75 1.59
CA GLN A 108 10.47 -7.28 0.24
C GLN A 108 9.19 -7.83 -0.39
N LEU A 109 8.44 -8.66 0.34
CA LEU A 109 7.17 -9.22 -0.14
C LEU A 109 6.14 -8.13 -0.45
N ALA A 110 6.05 -7.08 0.39
CA ALA A 110 5.18 -5.94 0.11
C ALA A 110 5.62 -5.20 -1.17
N ILE A 111 6.92 -5.00 -1.36
CA ILE A 111 7.45 -4.36 -2.56
C ILE A 111 7.07 -5.18 -3.79
N ASP A 112 7.31 -6.48 -3.79
CA ASP A 112 7.12 -7.33 -4.96
C ASP A 112 5.64 -7.54 -5.32
N THR A 113 4.75 -7.56 -4.33
CA THR A 113 3.35 -7.93 -4.54
C THR A 113 2.39 -6.74 -4.64
N VAL A 114 2.69 -5.60 -3.99
CA VAL A 114 1.76 -4.46 -3.94
C VAL A 114 2.35 -3.12 -4.38
N VAL A 115 3.67 -2.90 -4.29
CA VAL A 115 4.30 -1.63 -4.69
C VAL A 115 4.80 -1.67 -6.14
N ASN A 116 5.61 -2.68 -6.46
CA ASN A 116 6.24 -2.90 -7.76
C ASN A 116 5.31 -3.71 -8.70
N SER A 117 4.03 -3.32 -8.74
CA SER A 117 3.01 -4.00 -9.52
C SER A 117 3.09 -3.65 -11.01
N ALA A 118 2.41 -4.44 -11.85
CA ALA A 118 2.27 -4.14 -13.28
C ALA A 118 1.61 -2.76 -13.49
N ASP A 119 0.58 -2.45 -12.71
CA ASP A 119 -0.09 -1.16 -12.75
C ASP A 119 0.85 -0.02 -12.37
N ALA A 120 1.60 -0.13 -11.26
CA ALA A 120 2.54 0.92 -10.86
C ALA A 120 3.61 1.19 -11.93
N ARG A 121 4.03 0.16 -12.66
CA ARG A 121 4.96 0.31 -13.80
C ARG A 121 4.33 0.97 -15.02
N ALA A 122 3.07 0.65 -15.33
CA ALA A 122 2.35 1.22 -16.47
C ALA A 122 1.88 2.66 -16.20
N GLU A 123 1.53 2.95 -14.95
CA GLU A 123 0.80 4.16 -14.55
C GLU A 123 1.69 5.22 -13.91
N GLY A 124 2.82 4.80 -13.33
CA GLY A 124 3.71 5.61 -12.51
C GLY A 124 3.42 5.46 -11.01
N PHE A 125 4.47 5.41 -10.20
CA PHE A 125 4.35 5.35 -8.74
C PHE A 125 3.60 6.58 -8.21
N GLY A 126 2.66 6.36 -7.28
CA GLY A 126 1.93 7.44 -6.60
C GLY A 126 0.88 8.17 -7.46
N GLN A 127 0.68 7.77 -8.72
CA GLN A 127 -0.36 8.33 -9.58
C GLN A 127 -1.70 7.60 -9.38
N ALA A 128 -2.80 8.34 -9.49
CA ALA A 128 -4.14 7.77 -9.61
C ALA A 128 -4.67 7.93 -11.04
N LYS A 129 -5.34 6.90 -11.55
CA LYS A 129 -6.00 6.89 -12.85
C LYS A 129 -7.49 7.22 -12.66
N PRO A 130 -8.03 8.22 -13.38
CA PRO A 130 -9.41 8.65 -13.20
C PRO A 130 -10.45 7.52 -13.26
N GLY A 131 -10.32 6.61 -14.24
CA GLY A 131 -11.25 5.48 -14.39
C GLY A 131 -11.23 4.51 -13.21
N ARG A 132 -10.03 4.15 -12.71
CA ARG A 132 -9.91 3.27 -11.52
C ARG A 132 -10.41 3.98 -10.27
N LEU A 133 -10.10 5.26 -10.11
CA LEU A 133 -10.55 6.04 -8.95
C LEU A 133 -12.07 6.19 -8.92
N SER A 134 -12.70 6.44 -10.07
CA SER A 134 -14.16 6.50 -10.21
C SER A 134 -14.82 5.15 -9.90
N LEU A 135 -14.25 4.04 -10.40
CA LEU A 135 -14.72 2.69 -10.05
C LEU A 135 -14.62 2.43 -8.55
N MET A 136 -13.48 2.75 -7.94
CA MET A 136 -13.27 2.64 -6.48
C MET A 136 -14.32 3.46 -5.71
N ALA A 137 -14.56 4.70 -6.11
CA ALA A 137 -15.56 5.57 -5.48
C ALA A 137 -16.97 4.96 -5.55
N SER A 138 -17.36 4.40 -6.70
CA SER A 138 -18.65 3.69 -6.82
C SER A 138 -18.71 2.46 -5.93
N GLN A 139 -17.67 1.60 -5.95
CA GLN A 139 -17.64 0.38 -5.15
C GLN A 139 -17.74 0.67 -3.65
N VAL A 140 -17.07 1.72 -3.17
CA VAL A 140 -17.16 2.18 -1.78
C VAL A 140 -18.56 2.69 -1.47
N SER A 141 -19.15 3.51 -2.35
CA SER A 141 -20.51 4.01 -2.16
C SER A 141 -21.55 2.90 -2.09
N ASP A 142 -21.44 1.89 -2.93
CA ASP A 142 -22.35 0.74 -2.95
C ASP A 142 -22.15 -0.13 -1.70
N ALA A 143 -20.91 -0.44 -1.33
CA ALA A 143 -20.59 -1.29 -0.18
C ALA A 143 -21.03 -0.68 1.16
N PHE A 144 -20.88 0.64 1.32
CA PHE A 144 -21.22 1.34 2.56
C PHE A 144 -22.60 2.02 2.53
N ASN A 145 -23.35 1.90 1.43
CA ASN A 145 -24.64 2.56 1.24
C ASN A 145 -24.59 4.06 1.59
N THR A 146 -23.59 4.77 1.06
CA THR A 146 -23.35 6.18 1.39
C THR A 146 -24.54 7.05 0.95
N LYS A 147 -25.03 7.94 1.82
CA LYS A 147 -26.15 8.85 1.50
C LYS A 147 -25.93 9.66 0.22
N THR A 148 -24.71 10.12 0.01
CA THR A 148 -24.25 10.79 -1.22
C THR A 148 -23.15 9.92 -1.82
N ARG A 149 -23.22 9.64 -3.13
CA ARG A 149 -22.15 8.90 -3.81
C ARG A 149 -20.85 9.70 -3.74
N VAL A 150 -19.73 9.00 -3.54
CA VAL A 150 -18.41 9.63 -3.49
C VAL A 150 -18.07 10.13 -4.90
N ASN A 151 -17.77 11.42 -5.01
CA ASN A 151 -17.21 11.99 -6.22
C ASN A 151 -15.68 11.83 -6.20
N ALA A 152 -15.13 11.23 -7.25
CA ALA A 152 -13.69 10.98 -7.36
C ALA A 152 -12.87 12.28 -7.41
N ASP A 153 -13.42 13.34 -8.00
CA ASP A 153 -12.74 14.63 -8.14
C ASP A 153 -12.60 15.37 -6.79
N ASP A 154 -13.45 15.05 -5.82
CA ASP A 154 -13.42 15.66 -4.49
C ASP A 154 -12.36 15.02 -3.58
N VAL A 155 -11.89 13.81 -3.92
CA VAL A 155 -10.99 13.02 -3.06
C VAL A 155 -9.55 12.93 -3.59
N TRP A 156 -9.30 13.35 -4.83
CA TRP A 156 -7.97 13.28 -5.44
C TRP A 156 -7.53 14.61 -6.04
N ASN A 157 -6.32 15.05 -5.66
CA ASN A 157 -5.67 16.22 -6.24
C ASN A 157 -4.20 15.90 -6.55
N GLY A 158 -3.92 15.56 -7.80
CA GLY A 158 -2.57 15.24 -8.28
C GLY A 158 -1.65 16.45 -8.53
N SER A 159 -2.13 17.70 -8.39
CA SER A 159 -1.35 18.91 -8.75
C SER A 159 -0.12 19.18 -7.87
N PHE A 160 -0.01 18.44 -6.75
CA PHE A 160 1.13 18.52 -5.84
C PHE A 160 2.17 17.42 -6.06
N LEU A 161 1.89 16.46 -6.96
CA LEU A 161 2.81 15.36 -7.21
C LEU A 161 4.12 15.85 -7.84
N PRO A 162 5.25 15.19 -7.53
CA PRO A 162 6.50 15.36 -8.27
C PRO A 162 6.33 15.07 -9.77
N THR A 163 7.32 15.44 -10.56
CA THR A 163 7.34 15.16 -12.00
C THR A 163 7.30 13.65 -12.27
N THR A 164 6.83 13.26 -13.47
CA THR A 164 6.85 11.85 -13.90
C THR A 164 8.24 11.23 -13.82
N ALA A 165 9.30 12.01 -14.09
CA ALA A 165 10.67 11.56 -13.98
C ALA A 165 11.08 11.25 -12.53
N GLU A 166 10.67 12.10 -11.57
CA GLU A 166 10.93 11.87 -10.14
C GLU A 166 10.15 10.68 -9.61
N LEU A 167 8.91 10.47 -10.08
CA LEU A 167 8.06 9.34 -9.72
C LEU A 167 8.49 8.01 -10.36
N ASN A 168 9.44 8.02 -11.30
CA ASN A 168 9.98 6.79 -11.89
C ASN A 168 11.02 6.14 -10.94
N ILE A 169 10.52 5.52 -9.87
CA ILE A 169 11.35 5.00 -8.77
C ILE A 169 11.51 3.47 -8.78
N LEU A 170 10.75 2.76 -9.61
CA LEU A 170 10.80 1.30 -9.66
C LEU A 170 12.07 0.82 -10.40
N PRO A 171 12.72 -0.27 -9.93
CA PRO A 171 13.91 -0.80 -10.58
C PRO A 171 13.58 -1.27 -12.00
N LYS A 172 14.56 -1.15 -12.92
CA LYS A 172 14.44 -1.72 -14.26
C LYS A 172 14.32 -3.25 -14.14
N LYS A 173 13.42 -3.83 -14.94
CA LYS A 173 13.33 -5.29 -15.14
C LYS A 173 14.28 -5.71 -16.23
#